data_AF-A0A7S2HY83-F1
#
_entry.id   AF-A0A7S2HY83-F1
#
_cell.length_a   1.000
_cell.length_b   1.000
_cell.length_c   1.000
_cell.angle_alpha   90.00
_cell.angle_beta   90.00
_cell.angle_gamma   90.00
#
_symmetry.space_group_name_H-M   'P 1'
#
loop_
_entity.id
_entity.type
_entity.pdbx_description
1 polymer ?
#
loop_
_entity_poly.entity_id
_entity_poly.type
_entity_poly.pdbx_seq_one_letter_code
_entity_poly.pdbx_strand_id
1 'polypeptide(L)'
;AAGRYCQASYSEGVARSTAFWGPYEKAPVPLLSTGIVGYSGGLKQVGPGHASYVRHPVSGDYFAIYHASKGANCNRFAFIERMRFSSEGWPYIDFAPSSARMPPIADTTPSTTLTLSGSTLPLATMPR
;
A
#
# COMPACT_ATOMS: atom_id res chain seq x y z
N ALA A 1 -12.95 -1.11 15.15
CA ALA A 1 -13.52 -0.49 13.93
C ALA A 1 -13.96 -1.60 12.98
N ALA A 2 -15.20 -1.60 12.49
CA ALA A 2 -15.66 -2.58 11.50
C ALA A 2 -15.05 -2.24 10.13
N GLY A 3 -14.36 -3.19 9.48
CA GLY A 3 -13.64 -2.99 8.20
C GLY A 3 -14.50 -2.62 6.98
N ARG A 4 -15.75 -2.19 7.18
CA ARG A 4 -16.71 -1.80 6.14
C ARG A 4 -17.08 -0.31 6.18
N TYR A 5 -16.48 0.50 7.05
CA TYR A 5 -16.78 1.93 7.09
C TYR A 5 -16.28 2.64 5.81
N CYS A 6 -17.21 3.05 4.95
CA CYS A 6 -16.95 3.56 3.58
C CYS A 6 -17.38 5.03 3.37
N GLN A 7 -17.63 5.77 4.46
CA GLN A 7 -18.04 7.16 4.37
C GLN A 7 -16.83 8.06 4.05
N ALA A 8 -17.10 9.20 3.39
CA ALA A 8 -16.07 10.17 3.02
C ALA A 8 -15.33 10.76 4.25
N SER A 9 -15.98 10.74 5.41
CA SER A 9 -15.41 11.12 6.72
C SER A 9 -14.35 10.17 7.25
N TYR A 10 -14.18 8.99 6.66
CA TYR A 10 -13.10 8.10 7.08
C TYR A 10 -11.76 8.72 6.72
N SER A 11 -10.92 8.84 7.75
CA SER A 11 -9.58 9.39 7.63
C SER A 11 -8.67 8.65 8.59
N GLU A 12 -7.40 8.58 8.20
CA GLU A 12 -6.36 7.93 8.97
C GLU A 12 -5.30 8.96 9.31
N GLY A 13 -5.09 9.17 10.61
CA GLY A 13 -4.00 9.99 11.13
C GLY A 13 -2.85 9.12 11.63
N VAL A 14 -1.79 9.77 12.08
CA VAL A 14 -0.62 9.13 12.66
C VAL A 14 -0.19 9.85 13.93
N ALA A 15 0.46 9.11 14.82
CA ALA A 15 1.15 9.65 15.97
C ALA A 15 2.51 8.95 16.12
N ARG A 16 3.50 9.63 16.71
CA ARG A 16 4.87 9.13 16.90
C ARG A 16 5.32 9.26 18.34
N SER A 17 6.25 8.39 18.75
CA SER A 17 6.88 8.40 20.06
C SER A 17 8.30 7.82 19.96
N THR A 18 9.20 8.26 20.83
CA THR A 18 10.52 7.63 21.01
C THR A 18 10.49 6.44 21.97
N ALA A 19 9.39 6.26 22.71
CA ALA A 19 9.15 5.13 23.60
C ALA A 19 7.93 4.32 23.17
N PHE A 20 7.99 3.00 23.31
CA PHE A 20 6.92 2.09 22.88
C PHE A 20 5.57 2.41 23.54
N TRP A 21 5.59 2.78 24.82
CA TRP A 21 4.38 3.12 25.58
C TRP A 21 3.98 4.60 25.51
N GLY A 22 4.65 5.41 24.68
CA GLY A 22 4.38 6.83 24.56
C GLY A 22 5.17 7.71 25.56
N PRO A 23 4.80 8.99 25.71
CA PRO A 23 3.63 9.64 25.10
C PRO A 23 3.75 9.76 23.57
N TYR A 24 2.60 9.65 22.89
CA TYR A 24 2.53 9.80 21.44
C TYR A 24 2.13 11.23 21.05
N GLU A 25 2.94 11.86 20.22
CA GLU A 25 2.64 13.14 19.56
C GLU A 25 1.85 12.88 18.28
N LYS A 26 0.69 13.51 18.12
CA LYS A 26 -0.17 13.35 16.94
C LYS A 26 0.26 14.30 15.81
N ALA A 27 0.29 13.80 14.59
CA ALA A 27 0.48 14.65 13.42
C ALA A 27 -0.69 15.64 13.26
N PRO A 28 -0.43 16.87 12.79
CA PRO A 28 -1.47 17.88 12.61
C PRO A 28 -2.41 17.57 11.43
N VAL A 29 -1.96 16.75 10.48
CA VAL A 29 -2.70 16.40 9.26
C VAL A 29 -2.83 14.88 9.12
N PRO A 30 -3.94 14.37 8.55
CA PRO A 30 -4.10 12.94 8.31
C PRO A 30 -3.19 12.45 7.19
N LEU A 31 -2.78 11.18 7.26
CA LEU A 31 -2.08 10.48 6.18
C LEU A 31 -3.02 10.13 5.03
N LEU A 32 -4.25 9.72 5.36
CA LEU A 32 -5.28 9.34 4.41
C LEU A 32 -6.56 10.09 4.72
N SER A 33 -7.15 10.71 3.70
CA SER A 33 -8.51 11.23 3.76
C SER A 33 -9.06 11.32 2.35
N THR A 34 -10.38 11.34 2.20
CA THR A 34 -11.04 11.52 0.88
C THR A 34 -10.55 12.78 0.15
N GLY A 35 -10.21 13.85 0.88
CA GLY A 35 -9.68 15.08 0.29
C GLY A 35 -8.28 14.92 -0.32
N ILE A 36 -7.45 14.04 0.25
CA ILE A 36 -6.03 13.90 -0.09
C ILE A 36 -5.79 12.81 -1.16
N VAL A 37 -6.51 11.69 -1.08
CA VAL A 37 -6.30 10.58 -2.02
C VAL A 37 -6.73 10.92 -3.45
N GLY A 38 -6.13 10.23 -4.42
CA GLY A 38 -6.37 10.46 -5.84
C GLY A 38 -7.63 9.80 -6.43
N TYR A 39 -7.59 9.59 -7.74
CA TYR A 39 -8.62 8.90 -8.53
C TYR A 39 -8.06 7.56 -9.03
N SER A 40 -8.94 6.58 -9.25
CA SER A 40 -8.60 5.29 -9.86
C SER A 40 -9.66 4.93 -10.89
N GLY A 41 -9.26 4.73 -12.15
CA GLY A 41 -10.20 4.48 -13.25
C GLY A 41 -11.21 5.61 -13.45
N GLY A 42 -10.80 6.87 -13.26
CA GLY A 42 -11.68 8.04 -13.35
C GLY A 42 -12.60 8.26 -12.14
N LEU A 43 -12.60 7.35 -11.16
CA LEU A 43 -13.44 7.45 -9.97
C LEU A 43 -12.62 7.92 -8.76
N LYS A 44 -13.18 8.87 -8.01
CA LYS A 44 -12.56 9.37 -6.77
C LYS A 44 -12.45 8.24 -5.75
N GLN A 45 -11.31 8.14 -5.06
CA GLN A 45 -11.19 7.27 -3.90
C GLN A 45 -11.93 7.89 -2.71
N VAL A 46 -12.83 7.12 -2.06
CA VAL A 46 -13.68 7.58 -0.96
C VAL A 46 -13.48 6.73 0.28
N GLY A 47 -13.36 7.39 1.43
CA GLY A 47 -13.19 6.74 2.74
C GLY A 47 -11.95 5.84 2.82
N PRO A 48 -10.74 6.39 2.57
CA PRO A 48 -9.51 5.63 2.68
C PRO A 48 -9.12 5.40 4.14
N GLY A 49 -8.55 4.24 4.45
CA GLY A 49 -7.94 3.98 5.76
C GLY A 49 -7.78 2.51 6.11
N HIS A 50 -7.67 2.24 7.41
CA HIS A 50 -7.33 0.93 7.98
C HIS A 50 -6.03 0.40 7.37
N ALA A 51 -5.04 1.27 7.26
CA ALA A 51 -3.83 0.92 6.56
C ALA A 51 -2.95 -0.02 7.36
N SER A 52 -2.16 -0.79 6.63
CA SER A 52 -0.95 -1.43 7.13
C SER A 52 0.25 -0.70 6.53
N TYR A 53 1.31 -0.56 7.31
CA TYR A 53 2.54 0.08 6.89
C TYR A 53 3.67 -0.94 6.94
N VAL A 54 4.42 -1.07 5.85
CA VAL A 54 5.50 -2.05 5.73
C VAL A 54 6.76 -1.38 5.20
N ARG A 55 7.92 -1.88 5.64
CA ARG A 55 9.22 -1.51 5.10
C ARG A 55 9.73 -2.66 4.24
N HIS A 56 10.06 -2.38 2.98
CA HIS A 56 10.65 -3.37 2.10
C HIS A 56 12.07 -3.74 2.61
N PRO A 57 12.40 -5.03 2.77
CA PRO A 57 13.61 -5.43 3.48
C PRO A 57 14.90 -5.08 2.74
N VAL A 58 14.87 -5.07 1.40
CA VAL A 58 16.07 -4.84 0.58
C VAL A 58 16.25 -3.35 0.26
N SER A 59 15.24 -2.73 -0.37
CA SER A 59 15.33 -1.31 -0.76
C SER A 59 15.17 -0.35 0.43
N GLY A 60 14.58 -0.79 1.53
CA GLY A 60 14.29 0.05 2.68
C GLY A 60 13.13 1.04 2.48
N ASP A 61 12.47 1.00 1.32
CA ASP A 61 11.28 1.80 1.02
C ASP A 61 10.13 1.46 1.97
N TYR A 62 9.33 2.47 2.32
CA TYR A 62 8.10 2.26 3.08
C TYR A 62 6.89 2.32 2.16
N PHE A 63 5.89 1.49 2.47
CA PHE A 63 4.63 1.44 1.74
C PHE A 63 3.45 1.48 2.70
N ALA A 64 2.41 2.20 2.31
CA ALA A 64 1.09 2.15 2.94
C ALA A 64 0.16 1.30 2.07
N ILE A 65 -0.44 0.28 2.68
CA ILE A 65 -1.47 -0.56 2.08
C ILE A 65 -2.77 -0.24 2.77
N TYR A 66 -3.72 0.35 2.06
CA TYR A 66 -5.00 0.78 2.63
C TYR A 66 -6.16 0.38 1.74
N HIS A 67 -7.36 0.38 2.29
CA HIS A 67 -8.56 0.23 1.47
C HIS A 67 -9.22 1.58 1.20
N ALA A 68 -9.88 1.72 0.05
CA ALA A 68 -10.77 2.82 -0.24
C ALA A 68 -11.87 2.37 -1.21
N SER A 69 -12.98 3.10 -1.27
CA SER A 69 -14.01 2.86 -2.29
C SER A 69 -13.67 3.58 -3.59
N LYS A 70 -14.00 3.00 -4.75
CA LYS A 70 -13.95 3.70 -6.04
C LYS A 70 -15.33 4.33 -6.30
N GLY A 71 -15.46 5.63 -6.03
CA GLY A 71 -16.74 6.34 -6.00
C GLY A 71 -17.50 6.15 -4.68
N ALA A 72 -18.65 6.80 -4.54
CA ALA A 72 -19.46 6.76 -3.33
C ALA A 72 -20.43 5.54 -3.31
N ASN A 73 -19.88 4.34 -3.44
CA ASN A 73 -20.68 3.09 -3.58
C ASN A 73 -20.25 1.95 -2.64
N CYS A 74 -19.28 2.21 -1.75
CA CYS A 74 -18.75 1.24 -0.78
C CYS A 74 -18.13 -0.03 -1.40
N ASN A 75 -17.90 -0.07 -2.71
CA ASN A 75 -17.09 -1.10 -3.35
C ASN A 75 -15.61 -0.80 -3.08
N ARG A 76 -14.97 -1.62 -2.24
CA ARG A 76 -13.65 -1.32 -1.66
C ARG A 76 -12.55 -2.13 -2.34
N PHE A 77 -11.45 -1.45 -2.61
CA PHE A 77 -10.25 -2.03 -3.20
C PHE A 77 -9.05 -1.73 -2.33
N ALA A 78 -8.04 -2.60 -2.40
CA ALA A 78 -6.74 -2.33 -1.83
C ALA A 78 -5.96 -1.37 -2.75
N PHE A 79 -5.25 -0.44 -2.13
CA PHE A 79 -4.34 0.50 -2.76
C PHE A 79 -3.00 0.40 -2.04
N ILE A 80 -1.92 0.56 -2.81
CA ILE A 80 -0.55 0.54 -2.29
C ILE A 80 0.10 1.82 -2.78
N GLU A 81 0.65 2.57 -1.84
CA GLU A 81 1.35 3.82 -2.12
C GLU A 81 2.68 3.86 -1.39
N ARG A 82 3.64 4.59 -1.94
CA ARG A 82 4.92 4.82 -1.25
C ARG A 82 4.67 5.76 -0.07
N MET A 83 5.28 5.45 1.07
CA MET A 83 5.36 6.34 2.22
C MET A 83 6.76 6.91 2.30
N ARG A 84 6.84 8.22 2.52
CA ARG A 84 8.09 8.95 2.73
C ARG A 84 8.03 9.72 4.04
N PHE A 85 9.16 10.27 4.46
CA PHE A 85 9.25 11.10 5.66
C PHE A 85 9.69 12.51 5.27
N SER A 86 9.10 13.52 5.90
CA SER A 86 9.50 14.91 5.73
C SER A 86 10.84 15.17 6.43
N SER A 87 11.41 16.36 6.21
CA SER A 87 12.60 16.84 6.94
C SER A 87 12.41 16.84 8.46
N GLU A 88 11.18 17.00 8.93
CA GLU A 88 10.79 17.00 10.34
C GLU A 88 10.48 15.59 10.86
N GLY A 89 10.65 14.57 10.02
CA GLY A 89 10.44 13.16 10.38
C GLY A 89 8.99 12.74 10.48
N TRP A 90 8.04 13.50 9.91
CA TRP A 90 6.64 13.07 9.80
C TRP A 90 6.43 12.22 8.54
N PRO A 91 5.73 11.09 8.61
CA PRO A 91 5.39 10.35 7.41
C PRO A 91 4.37 11.11 6.57
N TYR A 92 4.45 10.93 5.26
CA TYR A 92 3.43 11.33 4.30
C TYR A 92 3.34 10.30 3.19
N ILE A 93 2.17 10.21 2.55
CA ILE A 93 1.94 9.28 1.44
C ILE A 93 2.24 10.02 0.13
N ASP A 94 3.13 9.43 -0.67
CA ASP A 94 3.50 9.92 -2.00
C ASP A 94 2.59 9.27 -3.04
N PHE A 95 1.55 10.00 -3.45
CA PHE A 95 0.59 9.57 -4.48
C PHE A 95 1.07 9.87 -5.91
N ALA A 96 2.24 10.48 -6.11
CA ALA A 96 2.73 10.79 -7.46
C ALA A 96 2.89 9.54 -8.36
N PRO A 97 3.41 8.39 -7.87
CA PRO A 97 3.57 7.19 -8.69
C PRO A 97 2.25 6.63 -9.23
N SER A 98 1.19 6.65 -8.42
CA SER A 98 -0.12 6.10 -8.82
C SER A 98 -0.99 7.09 -9.59
N SER A 99 -0.72 8.39 -9.45
CA SER A 99 -1.39 9.47 -10.20
C SER A 99 -0.73 9.78 -11.54
N ALA A 100 0.54 9.41 -11.73
CA ALA A 100 1.12 9.28 -13.05
C ALA A 100 0.29 8.27 -13.84
N ARG A 101 -0.17 8.65 -15.05
CA ARG A 101 -0.91 7.78 -15.96
C ARG A 101 -0.10 6.49 -16.14
N MET A 102 -0.42 5.45 -15.38
CA MET A 102 0.23 4.16 -15.52
C MET A 102 0.03 3.74 -16.98
N PRO A 103 1.10 3.59 -17.79
CA PRO A 103 0.95 2.79 -19.00
C PRO A 103 0.43 1.42 -18.54
N PRO A 104 -0.46 0.78 -19.33
CA PRO A 104 -0.92 -0.55 -18.98
C PRO A 104 0.30 -1.40 -18.67
N ILE A 105 0.34 -1.97 -17.47
CA ILE A 105 1.34 -2.97 -17.12
C ILE A 105 1.12 -4.06 -18.17
N ALA A 106 2.11 -4.29 -19.04
CA ALA A 106 2.02 -5.39 -19.98
C ALA A 106 1.71 -6.64 -19.16
N ASP A 107 0.61 -7.29 -19.51
CA ASP A 107 0.17 -8.53 -18.89
C ASP A 107 1.20 -9.61 -19.24
N THR A 108 2.32 -9.65 -18.53
CA THR A 108 3.18 -10.82 -18.48
C THR A 108 2.57 -11.77 -17.46
N THR A 109 1.36 -12.25 -17.75
CA THR A 109 0.95 -13.57 -17.27
C THR A 109 2.07 -14.53 -17.70
N PRO A 110 2.80 -15.18 -16.79
CA PRO A 110 3.77 -16.18 -17.19
C PRO A 110 2.97 -17.30 -17.86
N SER A 111 3.13 -17.44 -19.17
CA SER A 111 2.59 -18.58 -19.90
C SER A 111 3.19 -19.83 -19.30
N THR A 112 2.35 -20.65 -18.66
CA THR A 112 2.72 -21.95 -18.09
C THR A 112 3.05 -22.91 -19.22
N THR A 113 4.23 -22.76 -19.82
CA THR A 113 4.85 -23.76 -20.68
C THR A 113 6.35 -23.72 -20.44
N LEU A 114 6.75 -24.35 -19.33
CA LEU A 114 8.14 -24.74 -19.11
C LEU A 114 8.45 -25.90 -20.07
N THR A 115 9.01 -25.59 -21.24
CA THR A 115 9.81 -26.58 -21.97
C THR A 115 11.14 -26.73 -21.25
N LEU A 116 11.26 -27.78 -20.45
CA LEU A 116 12.53 -28.19 -19.87
C LEU A 116 13.37 -28.86 -20.97
N SER A 117 14.16 -28.07 -21.70
CA SER A 117 15.26 -28.60 -22.49
C SER A 117 16.36 -29.07 -21.54
N GLY A 118 16.84 -30.29 -21.79
CA GLY A 118 17.46 -31.16 -20.81
C GLY A 118 18.73 -30.64 -20.14
N SER A 119 18.88 -31.04 -18.87
CA SER A 119 20.15 -31.48 -18.31
C SER A 119 19.86 -32.23 -17.02
N THR A 120 20.13 -33.53 -17.02
CA THR A 120 20.10 -34.41 -15.84
C THR A 120 21.19 -33.99 -14.86
N LEU A 121 20.79 -33.55 -13.67
CA LEU A 121 21.64 -33.54 -12.49
C LEU A 121 21.10 -34.58 -11.50
N PRO A 122 21.96 -35.45 -10.92
CA PRO A 122 21.49 -36.55 -10.09
C PRO A 122 20.92 -36.06 -8.75
N LEU A 123 19.82 -36.69 -8.35
CA LEU A 123 19.15 -36.52 -7.07
C LEU A 123 20.09 -36.93 -5.92
N ALA A 124 20.48 -35.99 -5.06
CA ALA A 124 21.19 -36.29 -3.83
C ALA A 124 20.21 -36.85 -2.79
N THR A 125 20.39 -38.12 -2.42
CA THR A 125 19.68 -38.76 -1.30
C THR A 125 20.21 -38.20 0.02
N MET A 126 19.33 -37.61 0.84
CA MET A 126 19.67 -37.31 2.24
C MET A 126 19.55 -38.58 3.10
N PRO A 127 20.51 -38.88 4.00
CA PRO A 127 20.39 -39.97 4.96
C PRO A 127 19.37 -39.62 6.07
N ARG A 128 18.74 -40.67 6.60
CA ARG A 128 17.75 -40.60 7.69
C ARG A 128 18.38 -40.24 9.02
#